data_AF-A0A8J7BMI0-F1
#
_entry.id   AF-A0A8J7BMI0-F1
#
_cell.length_a   1.000
_cell.length_b   1.000
_cell.length_c   1.000
_cell.angle_alpha   90.00
_cell.angle_beta   90.00
_cell.angle_gamma   90.00
#
_symmetry.space_group_name_H-M   'P 1'
#
loop_
_entity.id
_entity.type
_entity.pdbx_description
1 polymer ?
#
loop_
_entity_poly.entity_id
_entity_poly.type
_entity_poly.pdbx_seq_one_letter_code
_entity_poly.pdbx_strand_id
1 'polypeptide(L)'
;MKNLLNAGVSPGLVWLALLSIILLPVPATATSKTAQAGNVKAELAYQKANTEFNQFNDLRLKITRDGKTLLDQPLPDSEGNWPLVALGTDWAKENAQAAFQVRDLDGNQEPEVLIDLFTGGAHCCTYSLIYRYNPKTQTYSADRFEWGNGGYQLQDLDKNGVPEFNGRNDAFAYAFGSYAASGYPLQIWQYRQGKMVDVTRQYPKLIHNDAYFWWQTFIERQNDGVEYGKGALAAYLADKYLLGQGQDGWQKVQKAYKGPDRQQYFTELRRFLRQTGYISGKPR
;
A
#
# COMPACT_ATOMS: atom_id res chain seq x y z
N MET A 1 103.33 -19.25 3.17
CA MET A 1 103.58 -19.47 1.73
C MET A 1 102.38 -20.19 1.12
N LYS A 2 101.80 -19.60 0.07
CA LYS A 2 100.84 -20.16 -0.92
C LYS A 2 99.42 -20.58 -0.48
N ASN A 3 98.47 -19.66 -0.73
CA ASN A 3 97.24 -19.76 -1.58
C ASN A 3 96.55 -21.13 -1.74
N LEU A 4 95.28 -21.26 -1.34
CA LEU A 4 93.99 -20.99 -2.05
C LEU A 4 93.35 -22.28 -2.58
N LEU A 5 92.12 -22.61 -2.12
CA LEU A 5 90.89 -22.72 -2.93
C LEU A 5 89.71 -23.35 -2.16
N ASN A 6 88.52 -22.87 -2.51
CA ASN A 6 87.17 -23.45 -2.41
C ASN A 6 86.33 -23.36 -1.12
N ALA A 7 85.32 -22.50 -1.18
CA ALA A 7 83.88 -22.74 -0.90
C ALA A 7 83.20 -21.38 -1.06
N GLY A 8 82.02 -21.15 -1.64
CA GLY A 8 80.85 -21.96 -1.98
C GLY A 8 79.74 -20.93 -2.20
N VAL A 9 79.09 -20.94 -3.35
CA VAL A 9 78.06 -19.95 -3.74
C VAL A 9 76.74 -20.29 -3.03
N SER A 10 76.13 -19.31 -2.35
CA SER A 10 74.82 -19.42 -1.70
C SER A 10 73.71 -18.88 -2.63
N PRO A 11 72.52 -19.51 -2.73
CA PRO A 11 71.42 -18.97 -3.52
C PRO A 11 70.61 -17.94 -2.72
N GLY A 12 70.40 -16.75 -3.32
CA GLY A 12 69.64 -15.65 -2.75
C GLY A 12 68.12 -15.88 -2.80
N LEU A 13 67.46 -15.54 -1.68
CA LEU A 13 66.01 -15.55 -1.51
C LEU A 13 65.31 -14.45 -2.33
N VAL A 14 64.32 -14.85 -3.11
CA VAL A 14 63.38 -13.96 -3.81
C VAL A 14 62.27 -13.58 -2.81
N TRP A 15 62.14 -12.28 -2.52
CA TRP A 15 61.04 -11.75 -1.72
C TRP A 15 59.81 -11.50 -2.60
N LEU A 16 58.75 -12.28 -2.40
CA LEU A 16 57.40 -12.02 -2.91
C LEU A 16 56.71 -11.00 -2.01
N ALA A 17 56.57 -9.76 -2.49
CA ALA A 17 55.74 -8.75 -1.84
C ALA A 17 54.25 -9.08 -2.11
N LEU A 18 53.55 -9.53 -1.07
CA LEU A 18 52.09 -9.69 -1.07
C LEU A 18 51.44 -8.31 -0.98
N LEU A 19 50.91 -7.81 -2.09
CA LEU A 19 50.01 -6.66 -2.13
C LEU A 19 48.64 -7.08 -1.59
N SER A 20 48.35 -6.75 -0.35
CA SER A 20 47.02 -6.87 0.23
C SER A 20 46.10 -5.80 -0.36
N ILE A 21 45.21 -6.18 -1.27
CA ILE A 21 44.11 -5.31 -1.71
C ILE A 21 43.10 -5.25 -0.57
N ILE A 22 43.08 -4.14 0.15
CA ILE A 22 42.01 -3.83 1.11
C ILE A 22 40.78 -3.44 0.28
N LEU A 23 39.84 -4.37 0.10
CA LEU A 23 38.50 -4.06 -0.37
C LEU A 23 37.78 -3.28 0.75
N LEU A 24 37.81 -1.95 0.66
CA LEU A 24 36.95 -1.12 1.51
C LEU A 24 35.49 -1.35 1.08
N PRO A 25 34.56 -1.62 2.02
CA PRO A 25 33.16 -1.72 1.68
C PRO A 25 32.69 -0.39 1.09
N VAL A 26 32.12 -0.42 -0.12
CA VAL A 26 31.45 0.74 -0.69
C VAL A 26 30.29 1.07 0.26
N PRO A 27 30.21 2.28 0.84
CA PRO A 27 29.10 2.62 1.71
C PRO A 27 27.81 2.52 0.90
N ALA A 28 26.84 1.75 1.40
CA ALA A 28 25.50 1.73 0.82
C ALA A 28 24.96 3.17 0.82
N THR A 29 24.72 3.73 -0.37
CA THR A 29 24.24 5.10 -0.50
C THR A 29 22.82 5.19 0.05
N ALA A 30 22.68 5.72 1.27
CA ALA A 30 21.37 6.02 1.82
C ALA A 30 20.65 7.02 0.91
N THR A 31 19.45 6.67 0.49
CA THR A 31 18.55 7.56 -0.27
C THR A 31 17.58 8.19 0.71
N SER A 32 17.30 9.48 0.56
CA SER A 32 16.23 10.13 1.32
C SER A 32 15.21 10.81 0.41
N LYS A 33 13.96 10.78 0.85
CA LYS A 33 12.85 11.53 0.28
C LYS A 33 12.36 12.52 1.32
N THR A 34 11.97 13.70 0.87
CA THR A 34 11.47 14.75 1.77
C THR A 34 10.09 15.21 1.31
N ALA A 35 9.24 15.54 2.28
CA ALA A 35 7.94 16.15 2.06
C ALA A 35 7.71 17.20 3.15
N GLN A 36 6.97 18.25 2.84
CA GLN A 36 6.77 19.37 3.76
C GLN A 36 5.43 20.07 3.50
N ALA A 37 4.74 20.43 4.57
CA ALA A 37 3.64 21.39 4.55
C ALA A 37 3.63 22.21 5.85
N GLY A 38 3.39 23.52 5.72
CA GLY A 38 3.44 24.43 6.85
C GLY A 38 4.75 24.31 7.62
N ASN A 39 4.65 24.09 8.93
CA ASN A 39 5.79 23.94 9.82
C ASN A 39 6.30 22.51 9.98
N VAL A 40 5.71 21.53 9.30
CA VAL A 40 6.08 20.11 9.39
C VAL A 40 6.89 19.71 8.17
N LYS A 41 8.13 19.24 8.38
CA LYS A 41 8.99 18.61 7.37
C LYS A 41 9.25 17.17 7.78
N ALA A 42 8.99 16.24 6.86
CA ALA A 42 9.30 14.82 7.02
C ALA A 42 10.42 14.41 6.06
N GLU A 43 11.31 13.54 6.53
CA GLU A 43 12.36 12.91 5.76
C GLU A 43 12.29 11.40 5.96
N LEU A 44 12.08 10.66 4.88
CA LEU A 44 12.13 9.21 4.85
C LEU A 44 13.45 8.77 4.23
N ALA A 45 14.33 8.20 5.05
CA ALA A 45 15.60 7.63 4.64
C ALA A 45 15.50 6.11 4.50
N TYR A 46 16.18 5.54 3.51
CA TYR A 46 16.25 4.10 3.27
C TYR A 46 17.50 3.73 2.47
N GLN A 47 17.95 2.50 2.60
CA GLN A 47 19.02 1.93 1.77
C GLN A 47 18.44 0.90 0.81
N LYS A 48 18.73 1.01 -0.49
CA LYS A 48 18.36 -0.01 -1.47
C LYS A 48 19.44 -1.09 -1.46
N ALA A 49 19.18 -2.19 -0.76
CA ALA A 49 20.13 -3.28 -0.55
C ALA A 49 20.30 -4.14 -1.80
N ASN A 50 19.24 -4.31 -2.58
CA ASN A 50 19.29 -5.03 -3.85
C ASN A 50 18.33 -4.39 -4.87
N THR A 51 18.87 -4.01 -6.02
CA THR A 51 18.11 -3.35 -7.10
C THR A 51 17.25 -4.31 -7.91
N GLU A 52 17.64 -5.57 -8.03
CA GLU A 52 16.95 -6.60 -8.81
C GLU A 52 15.70 -7.12 -8.08
N PHE A 53 15.75 -7.19 -6.75
CA PHE A 53 14.65 -7.74 -5.92
C PHE A 53 13.91 -6.69 -5.07
N ASN A 54 14.14 -5.40 -5.32
CA ASN A 54 13.56 -4.29 -4.54
C ASN A 54 13.69 -4.46 -3.03
N GLN A 55 14.87 -4.86 -2.56
CA GLN A 55 15.12 -5.01 -1.13
C GLN A 55 15.54 -3.67 -0.52
N PHE A 56 14.87 -3.28 0.57
CA PHE A 56 15.13 -2.04 1.30
C PHE A 56 15.43 -2.34 2.77
N ASN A 57 16.44 -1.65 3.29
CA ASN A 57 16.86 -1.72 4.68
C ASN A 57 16.83 -0.32 5.30
N ASP A 58 16.86 -0.27 6.64
CA ASP A 58 16.99 0.95 7.44
C ASP A 58 15.96 2.04 7.08
N LEU A 59 14.70 1.64 6.84
CA LEU A 59 13.62 2.60 6.65
C LEU A 59 13.44 3.42 7.93
N ARG A 60 13.78 4.70 7.85
CA ARG A 60 13.82 5.61 8.99
C ARG A 60 13.08 6.89 8.67
N LEU A 61 12.17 7.27 9.56
CA LEU A 61 11.45 8.52 9.46
C LEU A 61 12.03 9.53 10.43
N LYS A 62 12.25 10.74 9.93
CA LYS A 62 12.54 11.93 10.72
C LYS A 62 11.47 12.97 10.48
N ILE A 63 10.86 13.51 11.53
CA ILE A 63 9.90 14.60 11.47
C ILE A 63 10.43 15.80 12.25
N THR A 64 10.51 16.93 11.57
CA THR A 64 10.91 18.22 12.11
C THR A 64 9.71 19.17 12.10
N ARG A 65 9.41 19.76 13.25
CA ARG A 65 8.36 20.75 13.45
C ARG A 65 8.99 22.06 13.93
N ASP A 66 8.71 23.17 13.24
CA ASP A 66 9.30 24.49 13.56
C ASP A 66 10.83 24.46 13.70
N GLY A 67 11.49 23.68 12.83
CA GLY A 67 12.95 23.48 12.87
C GLY A 67 13.46 22.54 13.97
N LYS A 68 12.61 22.09 14.90
CA LYS A 68 12.96 21.12 15.95
C LYS A 68 12.62 19.70 15.52
N THR A 69 13.59 18.78 15.58
CA THR A 69 13.33 17.34 15.38
C THR A 69 12.51 16.80 16.55
N LEU A 70 11.32 16.28 16.26
CA LEU A 70 10.42 15.68 17.26
C LEU A 70 10.27 14.16 17.11
N LEU A 71 10.64 13.61 15.96
CA LEU A 71 10.69 12.17 15.71
C LEU A 71 11.90 11.86 14.83
N ASP A 72 12.65 10.82 15.18
CA ASP A 72 13.80 10.32 14.42
C ASP A 72 14.01 8.84 14.81
N GLN A 73 13.33 7.93 14.10
CA GLN A 73 13.29 6.50 14.46
C GLN A 73 13.03 5.61 13.24
N PRO A 74 13.36 4.30 13.32
CA PRO A 74 12.94 3.33 12.30
C PRO A 74 11.41 3.31 12.16
N LEU A 75 10.92 2.98 10.97
CA LEU A 75 9.50 2.71 10.78
C LEU A 75 9.11 1.42 11.55
N PRO A 76 7.91 1.36 12.16
CA PRO A 76 7.44 0.17 12.86
C PRO A 76 7.27 -1.01 11.88
N ASP A 77 7.69 -2.21 12.30
CA ASP A 77 7.57 -3.47 11.54
C ASP A 77 8.03 -3.36 10.08
N SER A 78 9.08 -2.58 9.81
CA SER A 78 9.48 -2.19 8.46
C SER A 78 10.47 -3.14 7.77
N GLU A 79 10.93 -4.19 8.45
CA GLU A 79 11.87 -5.15 7.87
C GLU A 79 11.28 -5.82 6.63
N GLY A 80 12.00 -5.77 5.51
CA GLY A 80 11.55 -6.32 4.23
C GLY A 80 10.49 -5.48 3.50
N ASN A 81 9.96 -4.41 4.10
CA ASN A 81 8.95 -3.57 3.47
C ASN A 81 9.55 -2.60 2.45
N TRP A 82 8.83 -2.39 1.36
CA TRP A 82 9.20 -1.54 0.26
C TRP A 82 8.49 -0.18 0.41
N PRO A 83 9.23 0.92 0.56
CA PRO A 83 8.62 2.25 0.54
C PRO A 83 8.16 2.55 -0.88
N LEU A 84 6.86 2.75 -1.10
CA LEU A 84 6.30 2.89 -2.45
C LEU A 84 6.87 4.11 -3.19
N VAL A 85 7.22 5.17 -2.45
CA VAL A 85 7.92 6.35 -2.99
C VAL A 85 9.28 6.02 -3.64
N ALA A 86 9.89 4.90 -3.28
CA ALA A 86 11.18 4.47 -3.81
C ALA A 86 11.07 3.60 -5.07
N LEU A 87 9.86 3.12 -5.41
CA LEU A 87 9.72 2.06 -6.42
C LEU A 87 9.82 2.55 -7.87
N GLY A 88 9.59 3.82 -8.20
CA GLY A 88 9.90 4.40 -9.53
C GLY A 88 9.33 3.70 -10.77
N THR A 89 8.56 2.62 -10.64
CA THR A 89 7.95 1.84 -11.71
C THR A 89 6.72 2.56 -12.25
N ASP A 90 6.22 2.15 -13.41
CA ASP A 90 5.07 2.75 -14.08
C ASP A 90 3.78 2.78 -13.23
N TRP A 91 3.70 1.97 -12.16
CA TRP A 91 2.67 2.07 -11.09
C TRP A 91 2.74 3.40 -10.32
N ALA A 92 3.95 3.87 -10.03
CA ALA A 92 4.22 5.01 -9.16
C ALA A 92 4.57 6.29 -9.95
N LYS A 93 4.78 6.27 -11.27
CA LYS A 93 5.27 7.48 -11.97
C LYS A 93 4.31 8.68 -11.89
N GLU A 94 3.00 8.45 -11.77
CA GLU A 94 2.03 9.53 -11.55
C GLU A 94 1.70 9.75 -10.05
N ASN A 95 2.08 8.83 -9.15
CA ASN A 95 1.66 8.82 -7.75
C ASN A 95 2.81 8.62 -6.72
N ALA A 96 4.08 8.66 -7.13
CA ALA A 96 5.22 8.40 -6.23
C ALA A 96 5.34 9.48 -5.15
N GLN A 97 5.06 10.74 -5.49
CA GLN A 97 4.90 11.79 -4.49
C GLN A 97 3.65 11.58 -3.63
N ALA A 98 2.61 10.91 -4.17
CA ALA A 98 1.44 10.59 -3.39
C ALA A 98 1.71 9.54 -2.30
N ALA A 99 2.70 8.67 -2.50
CA ALA A 99 3.11 7.62 -1.56
C ALA A 99 3.95 8.11 -0.37
N PHE A 100 4.39 9.37 -0.37
CA PHE A 100 5.02 10.00 0.79
C PHE A 100 4.68 11.50 0.84
N GLN A 101 3.79 11.89 1.73
CA GLN A 101 3.24 13.24 1.79
C GLN A 101 3.27 13.82 3.21
N VAL A 102 3.30 15.16 3.28
CA VAL A 102 2.95 15.90 4.48
C VAL A 102 1.77 16.80 4.13
N ARG A 103 0.61 16.57 4.73
CA ARG A 103 -0.64 17.25 4.37
C ARG A 103 -1.66 17.13 5.50
N ASP A 104 -2.52 18.13 5.63
CA ASP A 104 -3.72 18.06 6.48
C ASP A 104 -4.72 17.07 5.89
N LEU A 105 -4.93 15.94 6.57
CA LEU A 105 -5.79 14.83 6.13
C LEU A 105 -7.16 14.85 6.80
N ASP A 106 -7.37 15.64 7.85
CA ASP A 106 -8.64 15.68 8.59
C ASP A 106 -9.26 17.09 8.73
N GLY A 107 -8.63 18.10 8.11
CA GLY A 107 -9.13 19.47 8.00
C GLY A 107 -8.88 20.35 9.22
N ASN A 108 -7.96 19.95 10.12
CA ASN A 108 -7.67 20.65 11.37
C ASN A 108 -6.54 21.70 11.26
N GLN A 109 -6.02 21.94 10.06
CA GLN A 109 -4.88 22.82 9.75
C GLN A 109 -3.52 22.35 10.32
N GLU A 110 -3.44 21.13 10.85
CA GLU A 110 -2.24 20.47 11.34
C GLU A 110 -1.86 19.33 10.37
N PRO A 111 -0.77 19.45 9.61
CA PRO A 111 -0.41 18.42 8.64
C PRO A 111 -0.02 17.08 9.28
N GLU A 112 -0.59 15.99 8.79
CA GLU A 112 -0.11 14.62 9.02
C GLU A 112 1.02 14.25 8.06
N VAL A 113 1.81 13.24 8.44
CA VAL A 113 2.78 12.59 7.54
C VAL A 113 2.24 11.23 7.11
N LEU A 114 2.04 11.05 5.81
CA LEU A 114 1.53 9.84 5.18
C LEU A 114 2.65 9.10 4.47
N ILE A 115 2.79 7.80 4.74
CA ILE A 115 3.79 6.92 4.13
C ILE A 115 3.11 5.65 3.65
N ASP A 116 3.18 5.38 2.35
CA ASP A 116 2.68 4.14 1.78
C ASP A 116 3.81 3.12 1.61
N LEU A 117 3.52 1.91 2.08
CA LEU A 117 4.44 0.79 2.15
C LEU A 117 3.82 -0.44 1.52
N PHE A 118 4.68 -1.32 1.07
CA PHE A 118 4.32 -2.62 0.55
C PHE A 118 5.17 -3.69 1.21
N THR A 119 4.55 -4.78 1.64
CA THR A 119 5.25 -5.86 2.35
C THR A 119 6.13 -6.75 1.46
N GLY A 120 6.11 -6.58 0.13
CA GLY A 120 6.96 -7.34 -0.80
C GLY A 120 6.42 -8.71 -1.23
N GLY A 121 5.11 -8.97 -1.07
CA GLY A 121 4.45 -10.21 -1.52
C GLY A 121 4.25 -10.32 -3.04
N ALA A 122 3.61 -11.40 -3.53
CA ALA A 122 3.31 -11.57 -4.96
C ALA A 122 2.07 -10.76 -5.41
N HIS A 123 1.06 -10.68 -4.55
CA HIS A 123 -0.18 -9.91 -4.65
C HIS A 123 -0.48 -9.37 -3.24
N CYS A 124 -1.35 -8.36 -3.06
CA CYS A 124 -1.45 -7.54 -1.84
C CYS A 124 -0.08 -6.89 -1.52
N CYS A 125 0.32 -6.42 -0.34
CA CYS A 125 -0.39 -5.99 0.86
C CYS A 125 0.12 -4.58 1.12
N THR A 126 -0.52 -3.65 0.43
CA THR A 126 -0.20 -2.23 0.59
C THR A 126 -0.85 -1.72 1.87
N TYR A 127 -0.15 -0.84 2.57
CA TYR A 127 -0.65 -0.21 3.78
C TYR A 127 -0.06 1.19 3.93
N SER A 128 -0.73 2.04 4.70
CA SER A 128 -0.20 3.34 5.08
C SER A 128 0.20 3.38 6.55
N LEU A 129 1.26 4.12 6.84
CA LEU A 129 1.48 4.71 8.16
C LEU A 129 1.11 6.19 8.10
N ILE A 130 0.29 6.64 9.03
CA ILE A 130 -0.14 8.04 9.17
C ILE A 130 0.34 8.55 10.51
N TYR A 131 1.31 9.47 10.49
CA TYR A 131 1.82 10.11 11.69
C TYR A 131 1.08 11.41 11.96
N ARG A 132 0.55 11.54 13.17
CA ARG A 132 -0.17 12.72 13.64
C ARG A 132 0.50 13.30 14.87
N TYR A 133 0.55 14.62 14.95
CA TYR A 133 1.09 15.34 16.10
C TYR A 133 0.06 15.41 17.24
N ASN A 134 0.49 15.14 18.47
CA ASN A 134 -0.30 15.37 19.67
C ASN A 134 0.23 16.61 20.41
N PRO A 135 -0.49 17.74 20.41
CA PRO A 135 -0.03 18.97 21.05
C PRO A 135 0.09 18.88 22.58
N LYS A 136 -0.63 17.94 23.22
CA LYS A 136 -0.58 17.76 24.69
C LYS A 136 0.72 17.10 25.13
N THR A 137 1.18 16.11 24.38
CA THR A 137 2.42 15.36 24.69
C THR A 137 3.62 15.86 23.91
N GLN A 138 3.39 16.71 22.91
CA GLN A 138 4.40 17.20 21.97
C GLN A 138 5.14 16.08 21.22
N THR A 139 4.44 14.98 20.94
CA THR A 139 4.97 13.80 20.25
C THR A 139 4.13 13.44 19.03
N TYR A 140 4.73 12.67 18.11
CA TYR A 140 4.01 12.04 17.01
C TYR A 140 3.60 10.61 17.38
N SER A 141 2.42 10.18 16.93
CA SER A 141 1.97 8.79 16.96
C SER A 141 1.65 8.32 15.55
N ALA A 142 1.89 7.03 15.26
CA ALA A 142 1.59 6.42 13.97
C ALA A 142 0.34 5.55 14.05
N ASP A 143 -0.57 5.74 13.10
CA ASP A 143 -1.68 4.84 12.82
C ASP A 143 -1.37 4.02 11.57
N ARG A 144 -1.65 2.72 11.60
CA ARG A 144 -1.48 1.82 10.45
C ARG A 144 -2.84 1.51 9.84
N PHE A 145 -2.95 1.61 8.52
CA PHE A 145 -4.16 1.23 7.79
C PHE A 145 -3.84 0.31 6.62
N GLU A 146 -4.50 -0.84 6.57
CA GLU A 146 -4.30 -1.88 5.57
C GLU A 146 -5.18 -1.63 4.34
N TRP A 147 -4.55 -1.51 3.17
CA TRP A 147 -5.24 -1.41 1.88
C TRP A 147 -5.31 -2.75 1.14
N GLY A 148 -4.44 -3.70 1.53
CA GLY A 148 -4.36 -5.01 0.94
C GLY A 148 -4.02 -4.94 -0.55
N ASN A 149 -4.88 -5.54 -1.38
CA ASN A 149 -4.77 -5.61 -2.84
C ASN A 149 -5.36 -4.39 -3.55
N GLY A 150 -6.30 -3.70 -2.90
CA GLY A 150 -7.12 -2.67 -3.53
C GLY A 150 -6.42 -1.33 -3.71
N GLY A 151 -5.52 -0.98 -2.79
CA GLY A 151 -4.88 0.33 -2.75
C GLY A 151 -5.90 1.48 -2.62
N TYR A 152 -5.44 2.69 -2.88
CA TYR A 152 -6.30 3.89 -2.92
C TYR A 152 -5.71 4.98 -3.81
N GLN A 153 -6.54 5.97 -4.13
CA GLN A 153 -6.14 7.27 -4.66
C GLN A 153 -6.52 8.35 -3.65
N LEU A 154 -5.61 9.27 -3.32
CA LEU A 154 -5.90 10.38 -2.43
C LEU A 154 -6.52 11.54 -3.22
N GLN A 155 -7.79 11.87 -2.98
CA GLN A 155 -8.56 12.84 -3.77
C GLN A 155 -9.52 13.61 -2.87
N ASP A 156 -9.60 14.92 -3.04
CA ASP A 156 -10.67 15.75 -2.47
C ASP A 156 -11.93 15.59 -3.35
N LEU A 157 -12.77 14.62 -3.00
CA LEU A 157 -13.88 14.16 -3.85
C LEU A 157 -15.06 15.14 -3.81
N ASP A 158 -15.27 15.82 -2.69
CA ASP A 158 -16.36 16.78 -2.49
C ASP A 158 -15.92 18.25 -2.60
N LYS A 159 -14.62 18.50 -2.79
CA LYS A 159 -13.98 19.83 -2.95
C LYS A 159 -14.05 20.68 -1.69
N ASN A 160 -14.01 20.05 -0.52
CA ASN A 160 -14.05 20.75 0.77
C ASN A 160 -12.64 21.12 1.30
N GLY A 161 -11.57 20.73 0.60
CA GLY A 161 -10.18 20.96 0.99
C GLY A 161 -9.54 19.84 1.81
N VAL A 162 -10.32 18.84 2.25
CA VAL A 162 -9.89 17.66 2.98
C VAL A 162 -9.94 16.46 2.03
N PRO A 163 -8.83 15.71 1.86
CA PRO A 163 -8.83 14.59 0.94
C PRO A 163 -9.53 13.35 1.52
N GLU A 164 -10.18 12.58 0.64
CA GLU A 164 -10.59 11.22 0.87
C GLU A 164 -9.63 10.21 0.24
N PHE A 165 -9.57 9.02 0.84
CA PHE A 165 -8.90 7.85 0.31
C PHE A 165 -9.91 7.07 -0.53
N ASN A 166 -9.92 7.33 -1.84
CA ASN A 166 -10.74 6.65 -2.83
C ASN A 166 -10.15 5.26 -3.12
N GLY A 167 -10.57 4.26 -2.35
CA GLY A 167 -10.03 2.90 -2.36
C GLY A 167 -11.02 1.84 -2.79
N ARG A 168 -10.71 0.61 -2.39
CA ARG A 168 -11.45 -0.60 -2.75
C ARG A 168 -11.58 -1.52 -1.54
N ASN A 169 -12.71 -2.23 -1.42
CA ASN A 169 -12.92 -3.13 -0.29
C ASN A 169 -12.15 -4.44 -0.47
N ASP A 170 -11.00 -4.54 0.18
CA ASP A 170 -10.10 -5.70 0.07
C ASP A 170 -10.70 -7.01 0.62
N ALA A 171 -11.78 -6.95 1.42
CA ALA A 171 -12.43 -8.17 1.90
C ALA A 171 -12.97 -9.04 0.75
N PHE A 172 -13.15 -8.47 -0.45
CA PHE A 172 -13.58 -9.20 -1.65
C PHE A 172 -12.41 -9.90 -2.38
N ALA A 173 -11.16 -9.64 -2.00
CA ALA A 173 -10.00 -10.34 -2.54
C ALA A 173 -10.18 -11.84 -2.35
N TYR A 174 -10.12 -12.59 -3.46
CA TYR A 174 -10.26 -14.05 -3.49
C TYR A 174 -11.59 -14.62 -2.97
N ALA A 175 -12.57 -13.78 -2.61
CA ALA A 175 -13.81 -14.24 -1.99
C ALA A 175 -14.71 -15.01 -2.98
N PHE A 176 -14.64 -14.66 -4.27
CA PHE A 176 -15.53 -15.21 -5.31
C PHE A 176 -14.82 -15.63 -6.60
N GLY A 177 -13.50 -15.72 -6.58
CA GLY A 177 -12.66 -16.11 -7.72
C GLY A 177 -11.17 -15.98 -7.41
N SER A 178 -10.32 -16.23 -8.39
CA SER A 178 -8.90 -15.88 -8.30
C SER A 178 -8.66 -14.37 -8.13
N TYR A 179 -7.40 -13.97 -7.89
CA TYR A 179 -7.00 -12.56 -7.84
C TYR A 179 -7.51 -11.76 -9.05
N ALA A 180 -7.25 -12.27 -10.26
CA ALA A 180 -7.63 -11.64 -11.52
C ALA A 180 -9.14 -11.61 -11.76
N ALA A 181 -9.90 -12.46 -11.07
CA ALA A 181 -11.35 -12.55 -11.15
C ALA A 181 -12.06 -11.83 -9.99
N SER A 182 -11.32 -11.31 -9.01
CA SER A 182 -11.90 -10.63 -7.83
C SER A 182 -12.48 -9.27 -8.23
N GLY A 183 -13.76 -9.06 -7.89
CA GLY A 183 -14.39 -7.76 -8.01
C GLY A 183 -14.33 -7.03 -6.68
N TYR A 184 -13.74 -5.83 -6.66
CA TYR A 184 -13.58 -5.04 -5.44
C TYR A 184 -14.53 -3.84 -5.46
N PRO A 185 -15.63 -3.84 -4.69
CA PRO A 185 -16.53 -2.70 -4.67
C PRO A 185 -15.84 -1.45 -4.09
N LEU A 186 -16.35 -0.29 -4.45
CA LEU A 186 -15.88 1.00 -3.98
C LEU A 186 -15.85 1.07 -2.45
N GLN A 187 -14.75 1.58 -1.91
CA GLN A 187 -14.67 1.93 -0.49
C GLN A 187 -13.90 3.23 -0.31
N ILE A 188 -14.56 4.24 0.22
CA ILE A 188 -14.01 5.57 0.43
C ILE A 188 -13.82 5.80 1.92
N TRP A 189 -12.60 6.14 2.31
CA TRP A 189 -12.25 6.44 3.69
C TRP A 189 -11.91 7.91 3.86
N GLN A 190 -12.21 8.44 5.04
CA GLN A 190 -11.72 9.75 5.46
C GLN A 190 -10.95 9.59 6.77
N TYR A 191 -9.77 10.18 6.84
CA TYR A 191 -9.01 10.24 8.08
C TYR A 191 -9.63 11.30 9.00
N ARG A 192 -9.86 10.93 10.26
CA ARG A 192 -10.44 11.80 11.29
C ARG A 192 -9.73 11.57 12.60
N GLN A 193 -8.75 12.41 12.93
CA GLN A 193 -8.06 12.44 14.22
C GLN A 193 -7.55 11.06 14.69
N GLY A 194 -6.87 10.32 13.82
CA GLY A 194 -6.33 8.99 14.14
C GLY A 194 -7.23 7.82 13.79
N LYS A 195 -8.31 8.05 13.03
CA LYS A 195 -9.21 6.98 12.59
C LYS A 195 -9.56 7.10 11.13
N MET A 196 -9.57 5.96 10.45
CA MET A 196 -10.13 5.83 9.11
C MET A 196 -11.62 5.54 9.23
N VAL A 197 -12.45 6.44 8.73
CA VAL A 197 -13.91 6.33 8.77
C VAL A 197 -14.42 6.03 7.37
N ASP A 198 -15.19 4.94 7.22
CA ASP A 198 -15.83 4.60 5.96
C ASP A 198 -16.95 5.61 5.67
N VAL A 199 -16.73 6.44 4.66
CA VAL A 199 -17.64 7.50 4.21
C VAL A 199 -18.27 7.16 2.86
N THR A 200 -18.13 5.93 2.37
CA THR A 200 -18.54 5.52 1.01
C THR A 200 -19.97 5.93 0.67
N ARG A 201 -20.90 5.77 1.62
CA ARG A 201 -22.33 6.10 1.44
C ARG A 201 -22.62 7.58 1.20
N GLN A 202 -21.68 8.47 1.50
CA GLN A 202 -21.79 9.90 1.21
C GLN A 202 -21.62 10.21 -0.29
N TYR A 203 -21.14 9.24 -1.07
CA TYR A 203 -20.83 9.39 -2.50
C TYR A 203 -21.72 8.51 -3.41
N PRO A 204 -23.06 8.66 -3.38
CA PRO A 204 -23.97 7.76 -4.11
C PRO A 204 -23.74 7.78 -5.63
N LYS A 205 -23.27 8.90 -6.20
CA LYS A 205 -22.94 8.97 -7.63
C LYS A 205 -21.74 8.09 -7.98
N LEU A 206 -20.71 8.06 -7.13
CA LEU A 206 -19.53 7.20 -7.34
C LEU A 206 -19.90 5.73 -7.13
N ILE A 207 -20.71 5.41 -6.11
CA ILE A 207 -21.22 4.05 -5.91
C ILE A 207 -22.05 3.58 -7.12
N HIS A 208 -22.90 4.45 -7.67
CA HIS A 208 -23.67 4.10 -8.88
C HIS A 208 -22.78 3.83 -10.09
N ASN A 209 -21.71 4.62 -10.26
CA ASN A 209 -20.75 4.41 -11.34
C ASN A 209 -19.97 3.10 -11.15
N ASP A 210 -19.58 2.76 -9.93
CA ASP A 210 -18.90 1.50 -9.61
C ASP A 210 -19.81 0.29 -9.85
N ALA A 211 -21.08 0.37 -9.42
CA ALA A 211 -22.08 -0.64 -9.72
C ALA A 211 -22.25 -0.82 -11.25
N TYR A 212 -22.32 0.29 -11.99
CA TYR A 212 -22.40 0.22 -13.45
C TYR A 212 -21.15 -0.45 -14.05
N PHE A 213 -19.96 -0.07 -13.60
CA PHE A 213 -18.69 -0.67 -14.01
C PHE A 213 -18.70 -2.18 -13.79
N TRP A 214 -18.98 -2.66 -12.58
CA TRP A 214 -19.01 -4.08 -12.28
C TRP A 214 -20.08 -4.85 -13.06
N TRP A 215 -21.22 -4.21 -13.34
CA TRP A 215 -22.22 -4.82 -14.23
C TRP A 215 -21.71 -4.98 -15.66
N GLN A 216 -21.03 -3.97 -16.22
CA GLN A 216 -20.43 -4.09 -17.56
C GLN A 216 -19.32 -5.15 -17.58
N THR A 217 -18.45 -5.17 -16.57
CA THR A 217 -17.42 -6.21 -16.42
C THR A 217 -18.02 -7.61 -16.43
N PHE A 218 -19.15 -7.82 -15.75
CA PHE A 218 -19.87 -9.09 -15.82
C PHE A 218 -20.30 -9.43 -17.25
N ILE A 219 -20.92 -8.49 -17.97
CA ILE A 219 -21.40 -8.72 -19.34
C ILE A 219 -20.24 -9.02 -20.30
N GLU A 220 -19.13 -8.31 -20.18
CA GLU A 220 -17.94 -8.48 -21.03
C GLU A 220 -17.24 -9.81 -20.77
N ARG A 221 -17.14 -10.22 -19.49
CA ARG A 221 -16.32 -11.37 -19.07
C ARG A 221 -17.13 -12.62 -18.74
N GLN A 222 -18.44 -12.65 -18.98
CA GLN A 222 -19.28 -13.82 -18.69
C GLN A 222 -18.86 -15.10 -19.45
N ASN A 223 -18.09 -14.96 -20.54
CA ASN A 223 -17.58 -16.06 -21.34
C ASN A 223 -16.11 -16.44 -21.00
N ASP A 224 -15.41 -15.68 -20.15
CA ASP A 224 -14.01 -15.90 -19.78
C ASP A 224 -13.85 -16.99 -18.70
N GLY A 225 -14.97 -17.50 -18.18
CA GLY A 225 -15.00 -18.45 -17.08
C GLY A 225 -15.92 -17.98 -15.96
N VAL A 226 -16.49 -18.95 -15.23
CA VAL A 226 -17.53 -18.70 -14.23
C VAL A 226 -17.05 -17.79 -13.08
N GLU A 227 -15.76 -17.83 -12.73
CA GLU A 227 -15.19 -17.01 -11.65
C GLU A 227 -15.19 -15.50 -11.95
N TYR A 228 -14.91 -15.07 -13.18
CA TYR A 228 -14.89 -13.66 -13.55
C TYR A 228 -16.28 -13.03 -13.42
N GLY A 229 -17.31 -13.78 -13.78
CA GLY A 229 -18.68 -13.35 -13.58
C GLY A 229 -19.08 -13.27 -12.09
N LYS A 230 -18.60 -14.20 -11.26
CA LYS A 230 -18.91 -14.22 -9.82
C LYS A 230 -18.34 -13.01 -9.07
N GLY A 231 -17.06 -12.68 -9.30
CA GLY A 231 -16.43 -11.53 -8.66
C GLY A 231 -17.11 -10.21 -9.04
N ALA A 232 -17.36 -10.00 -10.34
CA ALA A 232 -18.04 -8.81 -10.83
C ALA A 232 -19.46 -8.66 -10.26
N LEU A 233 -20.26 -9.74 -10.27
CA LEU A 233 -21.61 -9.70 -9.69
C LEU A 233 -21.63 -9.51 -8.17
N ALA A 234 -20.61 -10.00 -7.46
CA ALA A 234 -20.49 -9.80 -6.02
C ALA A 234 -20.23 -8.33 -5.67
N ALA A 235 -19.29 -7.68 -6.36
CA ALA A 235 -18.99 -6.26 -6.20
C ALA A 235 -20.19 -5.38 -6.58
N TYR A 236 -20.80 -5.64 -7.76
CA TYR A 236 -22.04 -5.00 -8.18
C TYR A 236 -23.11 -5.04 -7.08
N LEU A 237 -23.34 -6.22 -6.49
CA LEU A 237 -24.39 -6.37 -5.49
C LEU A 237 -24.06 -5.61 -4.21
N ALA A 238 -22.79 -5.56 -3.82
CA ALA A 238 -22.32 -4.79 -2.67
C ALA A 238 -22.64 -3.30 -2.85
N ASP A 239 -22.34 -2.72 -4.01
CA ASP A 239 -22.68 -1.33 -4.33
C ASP A 239 -24.19 -1.08 -4.33
N LYS A 240 -24.98 -2.04 -4.83
CA LYS A 240 -26.44 -1.96 -4.76
C LYS A 240 -26.94 -1.92 -3.32
N TYR A 241 -26.30 -2.63 -2.39
CA TYR A 241 -26.58 -2.47 -0.96
C TYR A 241 -26.11 -1.12 -0.39
N LEU A 242 -25.00 -0.58 -0.88
CA LEU A 242 -24.55 0.77 -0.53
C LEU A 242 -25.57 1.86 -0.98
N LEU A 243 -26.28 1.62 -2.09
CA LEU A 243 -27.33 2.49 -2.62
C LEU A 243 -28.73 2.25 -2.01
N GLY A 244 -28.89 1.28 -1.10
CA GLY A 244 -30.21 0.89 -0.59
C GLY A 244 -31.08 0.12 -1.60
N GLN A 245 -30.48 -0.36 -2.68
CA GLN A 245 -31.11 -1.06 -3.81
C GLN A 245 -30.81 -2.57 -3.81
N GLY A 246 -30.52 -3.15 -2.64
CA GLY A 246 -30.07 -4.55 -2.53
C GLY A 246 -31.09 -5.56 -3.04
N GLN A 247 -32.40 -5.31 -2.88
CA GLN A 247 -33.46 -6.21 -3.39
C GLN A 247 -33.49 -6.25 -4.93
N ASP A 248 -33.49 -5.08 -5.57
CA ASP A 248 -33.39 -4.95 -7.03
C ASP A 248 -32.08 -5.57 -7.55
N GLY A 249 -30.97 -5.28 -6.86
CA GLY A 249 -29.67 -5.88 -7.14
C GLY A 249 -29.73 -7.41 -7.15
N TRP A 250 -30.33 -8.02 -6.13
CA TRP A 250 -30.49 -9.48 -6.04
C TRP A 250 -31.32 -10.06 -7.17
N GLN A 251 -32.48 -9.45 -7.49
CA GLN A 251 -33.33 -9.93 -8.58
C GLN A 251 -32.55 -9.97 -9.90
N LYS A 252 -31.76 -8.92 -10.16
CA LYS A 252 -30.94 -8.81 -11.37
C LYS A 252 -29.79 -9.83 -11.39
N VAL A 253 -29.04 -9.97 -10.29
CA VAL A 253 -27.96 -10.98 -10.15
C VAL A 253 -28.50 -12.40 -10.31
N GLN A 254 -29.66 -12.70 -9.70
CA GLN A 254 -30.29 -14.00 -9.82
C GLN A 254 -30.71 -14.30 -11.26
N LYS A 255 -31.27 -13.30 -11.97
CA LYS A 255 -31.66 -13.48 -13.37
C LYS A 255 -30.44 -13.71 -14.26
N ALA A 256 -29.33 -13.02 -14.01
CA ALA A 256 -28.15 -13.05 -14.86
C ALA A 256 -27.25 -14.27 -14.64
N TYR A 257 -26.96 -14.64 -13.39
CA TYR A 257 -26.02 -15.72 -13.13
C TYR A 257 -26.64 -17.10 -13.40
N LYS A 258 -26.04 -17.84 -14.35
CA LYS A 258 -26.48 -19.18 -14.81
C LYS A 258 -25.46 -20.29 -14.55
N GLY A 259 -24.40 -20.02 -13.78
CA GLY A 259 -23.37 -21.02 -13.47
C GLY A 259 -23.95 -22.27 -12.78
N PRO A 260 -23.31 -23.44 -12.93
CA PRO A 260 -23.78 -24.69 -12.32
C PRO A 260 -23.77 -24.63 -10.77
N ASP A 261 -22.91 -23.79 -10.18
CA ASP A 261 -22.76 -23.52 -8.74
C ASP A 261 -23.69 -22.42 -8.21
N ARG A 262 -24.67 -21.97 -9.00
CA ARG A 262 -25.58 -20.84 -8.69
C ARG A 262 -26.14 -20.83 -7.27
N GLN A 263 -26.62 -21.97 -6.77
CA GLN A 263 -27.22 -22.03 -5.44
C GLN A 263 -26.19 -21.86 -4.32
N GLN A 264 -25.01 -22.46 -4.49
CA GLN A 264 -23.89 -22.31 -3.56
C GLN A 264 -23.40 -20.86 -3.57
N TYR A 265 -23.13 -20.31 -4.76
CA TYR A 265 -22.68 -18.93 -4.92
C TYR A 265 -23.61 -17.92 -4.25
N PHE A 266 -24.93 -18.00 -4.44
CA PHE A 266 -25.86 -17.07 -3.81
C PHE A 266 -25.93 -17.23 -2.28
N THR A 267 -25.77 -18.45 -1.78
CA THR A 267 -25.74 -18.70 -0.33
C THR A 267 -24.50 -18.08 0.30
N GLU A 268 -23.33 -18.29 -0.32
CA GLU A 268 -22.06 -17.72 0.10
C GLU A 268 -22.05 -16.20 0.00
N LEU A 269 -22.49 -15.64 -1.12
CA LEU A 269 -22.57 -14.20 -1.33
C LEU A 269 -23.46 -13.51 -0.28
N ARG A 270 -24.62 -14.09 0.03
CA ARG A 270 -25.49 -13.54 1.08
C ARG A 270 -24.85 -13.60 2.47
N ARG A 271 -24.17 -14.71 2.79
CA ARG A 271 -23.46 -14.85 4.07
C ARG A 271 -22.34 -13.82 4.17
N PHE A 272 -21.54 -13.72 3.12
CA PHE A 272 -20.41 -12.81 3.02
C PHE A 272 -20.85 -11.35 3.17
N LEU A 273 -21.84 -10.89 2.41
CA LEU A 273 -22.35 -9.51 2.49
C LEU A 273 -22.95 -9.15 3.87
N ARG A 274 -23.43 -10.13 4.64
CA ARG A 274 -23.82 -9.92 6.05
C ARG A 274 -22.60 -9.76 6.94
N GLN A 275 -21.60 -10.63 6.80
CA GLN A 275 -20.38 -10.62 7.59
C GLN A 275 -19.55 -9.34 7.36
N THR A 276 -19.53 -8.85 6.12
CA THR A 276 -18.86 -7.60 5.74
C THR A 276 -19.72 -6.34 5.93
N GLY A 277 -20.94 -6.49 6.48
CA GLY A 277 -21.76 -5.36 6.93
C GLY A 277 -22.57 -4.64 5.85
N TYR A 278 -22.59 -5.11 4.60
CA TYR A 278 -23.44 -4.56 3.53
C TYR A 278 -24.93 -4.84 3.77
N ILE A 279 -25.24 -6.02 4.32
CA ILE A 279 -26.60 -6.40 4.72
C ILE A 279 -26.75 -6.15 6.22
N SER A 280 -27.18 -4.96 6.58
CA SER A 280 -27.54 -4.65 7.96
C SER A 280 -29.02 -4.95 8.21
N GLY A 281 -29.32 -5.72 9.27
CA GLY A 281 -30.69 -5.93 9.76
C GLY A 281 -31.24 -4.75 10.57
N LYS A 282 -30.48 -3.66 10.70
CA LYS A 282 -30.88 -2.40 11.34
C LYS A 282 -30.22 -1.23 10.59
N PRO A 283 -30.92 -0.09 10.43
CA PRO A 283 -30.24 1.16 10.11
C PRO A 283 -29.22 1.43 11.22
N ARG A 284 -27.98 1.77 10.85
CA ARG A 284 -27.05 2.42 11.77
C ARG A 284 -27.31 3.91 11.75
#